data_AF-A0A7R7VZ41-F1
#
_entry.id   AF-A0A7R7VZ41-F1
#
_cell.length_a   1.000
_cell.length_b   1.000
_cell.length_c   1.000
_cell.angle_alpha   90.00
_cell.angle_beta   90.00
_cell.angle_gamma   90.00
#
_symmetry.space_group_name_H-M   'P 1'
#
loop_
_entity.id
_entity.type
_entity.pdbx_description
1 polymer ?
#
loop_
_entity_poly.entity_id
_entity_poly.type
_entity_poly.pdbx_seq_one_letter_code
_entity_poly.pdbx_strand_id
1 'polypeptide(L)'
;MVLKAVLSLSARHDAIMSGSSDVEASEYHGQCLELLIAVLAQPEGYDDNLLITVVILRFYEELENITDEKYHLLGSNRLLNTMSKSASSGGLAEAVSWQFLRQAIYASVVQYQPMSLDLENYEHSTVFQRSDDAAYANVIIFLCARVIQLCARTDTEVMDEAAWHQIAHSVEHWHRARPISWQPLRYRSADPAENRPFPELWMMSPPAVVGLQYYHASCIFLTSSDGHWQTVSDYELARLRRVDEVSIVSATSVTPTDSIENNRITFGYGDRPCPVERNGRKRILHGVPLGTSM
;
A
#
# COMPACT_ATOMS: atom_id res chain seq x y z
N MET A 1 29.38 -8.43 1.28
CA MET A 1 28.20 -8.00 2.05
C MET A 1 26.92 -8.56 1.44
N VAL A 2 26.51 -8.14 0.23
CA VAL A 2 25.29 -8.63 -0.47
C VAL A 2 25.14 -10.16 -0.47
N LEU A 3 26.21 -10.89 -0.83
CA LEU A 3 26.19 -12.36 -0.81
C LEU A 3 25.77 -12.93 0.55
N LYS A 4 26.28 -12.37 1.65
CA LYS A 4 25.95 -12.83 3.01
C LYS A 4 24.51 -12.53 3.37
N ALA A 5 23.98 -11.37 2.96
CA ALA A 5 22.56 -11.05 3.12
C ALA A 5 21.65 -12.01 2.33
N VAL A 6 22.01 -12.33 1.08
CA VAL A 6 21.24 -13.30 0.27
C VAL A 6 21.26 -14.68 0.91
N LEU A 7 22.42 -15.14 1.37
CA LEU A 7 22.55 -16.43 2.04
C LEU A 7 21.78 -16.48 3.36
N SER A 8 21.83 -15.42 4.18
CA SER A 8 21.08 -15.36 5.43
C SER A 8 19.58 -15.41 5.19
N LEU A 9 19.06 -14.61 4.25
CA LEU A 9 17.63 -14.62 3.90
C LEU A 9 17.19 -15.98 3.34
N SER A 10 17.99 -16.58 2.46
CA SER A 10 17.66 -17.87 1.85
C SER A 10 17.65 -19.00 2.88
N ALA A 11 18.68 -19.08 3.74
CA ALA A 11 18.77 -20.07 4.80
C ALA A 11 17.60 -19.94 5.79
N ARG A 12 17.21 -18.71 6.14
CA ARG A 12 16.05 -18.46 7.01
C ARG A 12 14.74 -18.89 6.36
N HIS A 13 14.53 -18.51 5.10
CA HIS A 13 13.34 -18.93 4.37
C HIS A 13 13.24 -20.46 4.29
N ASP A 14 14.35 -21.14 4.04
CA ASP A 14 14.40 -22.60 4.05
C ASP A 14 14.11 -23.18 5.44
N ALA A 15 14.69 -22.62 6.51
CA ALA A 15 14.43 -23.03 7.89
C ALA A 15 12.94 -22.93 8.26
N ILE A 16 12.28 -21.84 7.84
CA ILE A 16 10.83 -21.64 8.05
C ILE A 16 10.01 -22.68 7.28
N MET A 17 10.34 -22.92 6.01
CA MET A 17 9.58 -23.85 5.16
C MET A 17 9.79 -25.32 5.55
N SER A 18 10.97 -25.67 6.06
CA SER A 18 11.34 -27.02 6.49
C SER A 18 11.07 -27.31 7.97
N GLY A 19 10.81 -26.27 8.78
CA GLY A 19 10.73 -26.38 10.23
C GLY A 19 12.06 -26.78 10.88
N SER A 20 13.19 -26.40 10.27
CA SER A 20 14.53 -26.75 10.71
C SER A 20 15.21 -25.63 11.51
N SER A 21 16.51 -25.77 11.79
CA SER A 21 17.26 -24.86 12.66
C SER A 21 17.71 -23.59 11.94
N ASP A 22 17.57 -22.43 12.58
CA ASP A 22 17.95 -21.10 12.04
C ASP A 22 19.44 -20.73 12.29
N VAL A 23 20.27 -21.70 12.68
CA VAL A 23 21.68 -21.46 13.05
C VAL A 23 22.49 -20.95 11.86
N GLU A 24 22.39 -21.61 10.70
CA GLU A 24 23.13 -21.19 9.49
C GLU A 24 22.72 -19.78 9.04
N ALA A 25 21.43 -19.46 9.12
CA ALA A 25 20.91 -18.15 8.77
C ALA A 25 21.47 -17.06 9.71
N SER A 26 21.50 -17.35 11.02
CA SER A 26 22.05 -16.47 12.05
C SER A 26 23.56 -16.24 11.86
N GLU A 27 24.32 -17.26 11.47
CA GLU A 27 25.75 -17.14 11.17
C GLU A 27 26.02 -16.21 9.98
N TYR A 28 25.29 -16.38 8.87
CA TYR A 28 25.44 -15.48 7.72
C TYR A 28 24.96 -14.06 8.02
N HIS A 29 23.89 -13.92 8.82
CA HIS A 29 23.39 -12.63 9.26
C HIS A 29 24.43 -11.87 10.09
N GLY A 30 25.05 -12.53 11.08
CA GLY A 30 26.11 -11.95 11.91
C GLY A 30 27.31 -11.49 11.07
N GLN A 31 27.79 -12.35 10.15
CA GLN A 31 28.87 -11.98 9.21
C GLN A 31 28.48 -10.80 8.31
N CYS A 32 27.21 -10.71 7.90
CA CYS A 32 26.73 -9.60 7.10
C CYS A 32 26.69 -8.30 7.90
N LEU A 33 26.28 -8.36 9.16
CA LEU A 33 26.18 -7.21 10.05
C LEU A 33 27.56 -6.62 10.36
N GLU A 34 28.58 -7.45 10.57
CA GLU A 34 29.97 -6.99 10.75
C GLU A 34 30.46 -6.15 9.57
N LEU A 35 30.19 -6.63 8.34
CA LEU A 35 30.53 -5.90 7.11
C LEU A 35 29.71 -4.61 6.99
N LEU A 36 28.43 -4.65 7.34
CA LEU A 36 27.53 -3.50 7.28
C LEU A 36 27.97 -2.38 8.21
N ILE A 37 28.30 -2.71 9.47
CA ILE A 37 28.78 -1.75 10.47
C ILE A 37 30.07 -1.07 9.98
N ALA A 38 30.99 -1.84 9.41
CA ALA A 38 32.25 -1.30 8.89
C ALA A 38 32.02 -0.29 7.74
N VAL A 39 31.06 -0.54 6.86
CA VAL A 39 30.70 0.39 5.76
C VAL A 39 29.96 1.62 6.29
N LEU A 40 29.01 1.45 7.20
CA LEU A 40 28.22 2.55 7.78
C LEU A 40 29.08 3.53 8.61
N ALA A 41 30.19 3.05 9.18
CA ALA A 41 31.15 3.88 9.89
C ALA A 41 31.94 4.84 8.98
N GLN A 42 31.93 4.62 7.65
CA GLN A 42 32.65 5.48 6.71
C GLN A 42 31.84 6.76 6.39
N PRO A 43 32.52 7.90 6.22
CA PRO A 43 31.88 9.15 5.85
C PRO A 43 31.44 9.19 4.37
N GLU A 44 31.88 8.23 3.55
CA GLU A 44 31.56 8.18 2.13
C GLU A 44 30.08 7.89 1.85
N GLY A 45 29.64 8.22 0.62
CA GLY A 45 28.28 7.97 0.15
C GLY A 45 27.93 6.48 0.17
N TYR A 46 26.64 6.18 0.25
CA TYR A 46 26.14 4.80 0.23
C TYR A 46 26.08 4.29 -1.21
N ASP A 47 26.69 3.12 -1.46
CA ASP A 47 26.66 2.46 -2.76
C ASP A 47 25.41 1.56 -2.91
N ASP A 48 25.12 1.14 -4.14
CA ASP A 48 23.99 0.25 -4.44
C ASP A 48 24.06 -1.06 -3.62
N ASN A 49 25.26 -1.61 -3.40
CA ASN A 49 25.44 -2.84 -2.64
C ASN A 49 24.99 -2.70 -1.19
N LEU A 50 25.26 -1.55 -0.57
CA LEU A 50 24.79 -1.23 0.77
C LEU A 50 23.27 -1.16 0.82
N LEU A 51 22.65 -0.44 -0.12
CA LEU A 51 21.19 -0.29 -0.17
C LEU A 51 20.51 -1.65 -0.36
N ILE A 52 21.01 -2.47 -1.28
CA ILE A 52 20.51 -3.84 -1.52
C ILE A 52 20.64 -4.69 -0.27
N THR A 53 21.81 -4.65 0.38
CA THR A 53 22.07 -5.42 1.60
C THR A 53 21.06 -5.04 2.68
N VAL A 54 20.85 -3.74 2.91
CA VAL A 54 19.94 -3.25 3.95
C VAL A 54 18.51 -3.71 3.68
N VAL A 55 18.04 -3.62 2.43
CA VAL A 55 16.69 -4.09 2.08
C VAL A 55 16.54 -5.60 2.30
N ILE A 56 17.55 -6.41 1.95
CA ILE A 56 17.53 -7.87 2.16
C ILE A 56 17.56 -8.21 3.66
N LEU A 57 18.42 -7.56 4.45
CA LEU A 57 18.46 -7.77 5.89
C LEU A 57 17.15 -7.35 6.56
N ARG A 58 16.48 -6.32 6.03
CA ARG A 58 15.15 -5.95 6.52
C ARG A 58 14.11 -7.04 6.24
N PHE A 59 14.13 -7.67 5.06
CA PHE A 59 13.29 -8.85 4.81
C PHE A 59 13.59 -10.01 5.74
N TYR A 60 14.87 -10.22 6.06
CA TYR A 60 15.29 -11.26 6.99
C TYR A 60 14.69 -11.04 8.40
N GLU A 61 14.68 -9.80 8.89
CA GLU A 61 14.04 -9.43 10.16
C GLU A 61 12.51 -9.59 10.10
N GLU A 62 11.87 -9.18 8.99
CA GLU A 62 10.41 -9.25 8.84
C GLU A 62 9.86 -10.68 8.85
N LEU A 63 10.68 -11.68 8.53
CA LEU A 63 10.33 -13.10 8.66
C LEU A 63 10.33 -13.58 10.13
N GLU A 64 10.98 -12.85 11.04
CA GLU A 64 11.15 -13.20 12.45
C GLU A 64 10.00 -12.67 13.32
N ASN A 65 8.80 -13.25 13.17
CA ASN A 65 7.57 -12.74 13.81
C ASN A 65 7.42 -13.05 15.32
N ILE A 66 8.33 -13.79 15.95
CA ILE A 66 8.07 -14.41 17.27
C ILE A 66 8.80 -13.69 18.42
N THR A 67 9.87 -12.93 18.15
CA THR A 67 10.78 -12.43 19.19
C THR A 67 11.32 -11.02 18.95
N ASP A 68 10.91 -10.31 17.91
CA ASP A 68 11.57 -9.08 17.49
C ASP A 68 11.47 -7.97 18.55
N GLU A 69 12.59 -7.72 19.25
CA GLU A 69 12.89 -6.46 19.92
C GLU A 69 13.13 -5.38 18.86
N LYS A 70 12.16 -5.16 17.97
CA LYS A 70 12.12 -4.15 16.90
C LYS A 70 13.51 -3.63 16.54
N TYR A 71 14.37 -4.47 15.96
CA TYR A 71 15.68 -4.00 15.50
C TYR A 71 15.42 -3.07 14.31
N HIS A 72 15.33 -1.76 14.59
CA HIS A 72 15.08 -0.76 13.58
C HIS A 72 16.35 -0.52 12.77
N LEU A 73 16.69 -1.43 11.84
CA LEU A 73 17.72 -1.19 10.82
C LEU A 73 17.40 0.10 10.01
N LEU A 74 16.12 0.49 10.01
CA LEU A 74 15.56 1.71 9.41
C LEU A 74 15.71 2.98 10.27
N GLY A 75 16.20 2.89 11.50
CA GLY A 75 16.30 4.03 12.42
C GLY A 75 17.33 5.09 12.01
N SER A 76 18.17 4.81 11.01
CA SER A 76 19.12 5.79 10.47
C SER A 76 18.43 6.73 9.48
N ASN A 77 18.15 7.96 9.92
CA ASN A 77 17.68 9.05 9.03
C ASN A 77 18.58 9.25 7.80
N ARG A 78 19.89 8.98 7.91
CA ARG A 78 20.83 9.05 6.78
C ARG A 78 20.52 8.00 5.71
N LEU A 79 20.14 6.79 6.14
CA LEU A 79 19.75 5.71 5.22
C LEU A 79 18.40 6.02 4.55
N LEU A 80 17.41 6.45 5.34
CA LEU A 80 16.11 6.90 4.83
C LEU A 80 16.25 7.99 3.76
N ASN A 81 17.05 9.01 4.04
CA ASN A 81 17.31 10.11 3.11
C ASN A 81 18.03 9.64 1.84
N THR A 82 18.93 8.65 1.95
CA THR A 82 19.64 8.13 0.78
C THR A 82 18.73 7.25 -0.09
N MET A 83 17.85 6.46 0.53
CA MET A 83 16.82 5.69 -0.18
C MET A 83 15.83 6.61 -0.91
N SER A 84 15.35 7.67 -0.25
CA SER A 84 14.48 8.66 -0.92
C SER A 84 15.17 9.32 -2.11
N LYS A 85 16.42 9.79 -1.97
CA LYS A 85 17.19 10.39 -3.07
C LYS A 85 17.45 9.43 -4.24
N SER A 86 17.50 8.13 -3.96
CA SER A 86 17.72 7.09 -4.98
C SER A 86 16.45 6.79 -5.81
N ALA A 87 15.29 7.31 -5.41
CA ALA A 87 14.02 7.03 -6.09
C ALA A 87 13.91 7.53 -7.54
N SER A 88 14.79 8.44 -7.95
CA SER A 88 14.85 8.97 -9.31
C SER A 88 16.21 8.76 -9.99
N SER A 89 17.10 7.95 -9.40
CA SER A 89 18.47 7.77 -9.91
C SER A 89 18.57 6.82 -11.11
N GLY A 90 17.53 6.04 -11.40
CA GLY A 90 17.58 4.98 -12.40
C GLY A 90 18.22 3.69 -11.87
N GLY A 91 18.10 2.62 -12.65
CA GLY A 91 18.86 1.39 -12.44
C GLY A 91 18.51 0.66 -11.13
N LEU A 92 19.54 0.15 -10.46
CA LEU A 92 19.38 -0.74 -9.31
C LEU A 92 19.03 0.03 -8.03
N ALA A 93 19.67 1.18 -7.79
CA ALA A 93 19.34 2.06 -6.67
C ALA A 93 17.86 2.49 -6.67
N GLU A 94 17.30 2.87 -7.82
CA GLU A 94 15.87 3.18 -7.96
C GLU A 94 15.00 1.95 -7.67
N ALA A 95 15.35 0.77 -8.19
CA ALA A 95 14.58 -0.45 -7.89
C ALA A 95 14.56 -0.77 -6.39
N VAL A 96 15.69 -0.58 -5.71
CA VAL A 96 15.83 -0.81 -4.27
C VAL A 96 15.02 0.20 -3.47
N SER A 97 15.00 1.48 -3.85
CA SER A 97 14.16 2.47 -3.16
C SER A 97 12.67 2.18 -3.32
N TRP A 98 12.21 1.71 -4.48
CA TRP A 98 10.82 1.26 -4.64
C TRP A 98 10.49 0.06 -3.75
N GLN A 99 11.44 -0.85 -3.52
CA GLN A 99 11.25 -1.95 -2.57
C GLN A 99 11.22 -1.44 -1.12
N PHE A 100 12.09 -0.48 -0.81
CA PHE A 100 12.15 0.19 0.48
C PHE A 100 10.83 0.91 0.82
N LEU A 101 10.20 1.56 -0.17
CA LEU A 101 8.88 2.17 0.01
C LEU A 101 7.83 1.15 0.48
N ARG A 102 7.85 -0.07 -0.05
CA ARG A 102 6.94 -1.15 0.39
C ARG A 102 7.21 -1.57 1.83
N GLN A 103 8.47 -1.65 2.23
CA GLN A 103 8.86 -1.93 3.62
C GLN A 103 8.41 -0.80 4.57
N ALA A 104 8.52 0.46 4.14
CA ALA A 104 8.01 1.60 4.90
C ALA A 104 6.48 1.54 5.06
N ILE A 105 5.74 1.15 4.01
CA ILE A 105 4.30 0.90 4.09
C ILE A 105 4.00 -0.23 5.08
N TYR A 106 4.71 -1.36 4.97
CA TYR A 106 4.54 -2.50 5.88
C TYR A 106 4.80 -2.11 7.35
N ALA A 107 5.91 -1.44 7.64
CA ALA A 107 6.23 -0.95 8.97
C ALA A 107 5.15 0.01 9.51
N SER A 108 4.57 0.84 8.64
CA SER A 108 3.51 1.75 9.03
C SER A 108 2.20 1.05 9.37
N VAL A 109 1.79 0.10 8.53
CA VAL A 109 0.49 -0.58 8.66
C VAL A 109 0.52 -1.69 9.71
N VAL A 110 1.60 -2.48 9.76
CA VAL A 110 1.68 -3.68 10.60
C VAL A 110 2.38 -3.39 11.93
N GLN A 111 3.42 -2.54 11.92
CA GLN A 111 4.21 -2.23 13.12
C GLN A 111 3.81 -0.88 13.77
N TYR A 112 2.78 -0.22 13.24
CA TYR A 112 2.25 1.07 13.70
C TYR A 112 3.34 2.15 13.80
N GLN A 113 4.34 2.13 12.92
CA GLN A 113 5.40 3.13 12.88
C GLN A 113 5.01 4.32 11.98
N PRO A 114 5.22 5.58 12.40
CA PRO A 114 5.00 6.72 11.52
C PRO A 114 5.87 6.65 10.27
N MET A 115 5.29 6.87 9.09
CA MET A 115 6.04 6.89 7.83
C MET A 115 6.78 8.22 7.66
N SER A 116 8.08 8.23 7.98
CA SER A 116 8.97 9.41 7.88
C SER A 116 9.72 9.53 6.55
N LEU A 117 9.23 8.88 5.49
CA LEU A 117 9.89 8.88 4.18
C LEU A 117 9.45 10.06 3.32
N ASP A 118 10.40 10.81 2.77
CA ASP A 118 10.11 11.83 1.76
C ASP A 118 9.74 11.19 0.42
N LEU A 119 8.53 11.47 -0.05
CA LEU A 119 7.94 10.94 -1.28
C LEU A 119 8.19 11.82 -2.51
N GLU A 120 8.67 13.05 -2.36
CA GLU A 120 8.84 14.00 -3.49
C GLU A 120 9.78 13.43 -4.57
N ASN A 121 10.88 12.80 -4.15
CA ASN A 121 11.85 12.20 -5.09
C ASN A 121 11.26 11.05 -5.91
N TYR A 122 10.24 10.35 -5.40
CA TYR A 122 9.58 9.28 -6.15
C TYR A 122 8.78 9.83 -7.33
N GLU A 123 8.18 11.02 -7.22
CA GLU A 123 7.42 11.64 -8.33
C GLU A 123 8.29 11.91 -9.57
N HIS A 124 9.60 12.03 -9.39
CA HIS A 124 10.58 12.21 -10.46
C HIS A 124 11.11 10.90 -11.05
N SER A 125 10.65 9.75 -10.54
CA SER A 125 11.06 8.43 -11.01
C SER A 125 10.66 8.17 -12.47
N THR A 126 11.48 7.38 -13.17
CA THR A 126 11.18 6.92 -14.53
C THR A 126 9.94 6.01 -14.59
N VAL A 127 9.52 5.45 -13.44
CA VAL A 127 8.30 4.65 -13.28
C VAL A 127 7.08 5.37 -13.84
N PHE A 128 6.93 6.68 -13.63
CA PHE A 128 5.76 7.43 -14.10
C PHE A 128 5.73 7.63 -15.63
N GLN A 129 6.84 7.35 -16.32
CA GLN A 129 6.96 7.47 -17.77
C GLN A 129 6.83 6.11 -18.48
N ARG A 130 6.97 5.02 -17.74
CA ARG A 130 6.95 3.65 -18.25
C ARG A 130 5.53 3.11 -18.33
N SER A 131 5.29 2.27 -19.33
CA SER A 131 3.97 1.67 -19.61
C SER A 131 3.90 0.17 -19.36
N ASP A 132 4.85 -0.39 -18.60
CA ASP A 132 4.84 -1.80 -18.22
C ASP A 132 4.06 -2.06 -16.92
N ASP A 133 3.65 -3.30 -16.70
CA ASP A 133 2.86 -3.69 -15.52
C ASP A 133 3.58 -3.38 -14.20
N ALA A 134 4.92 -3.48 -14.14
CA ALA A 134 5.64 -3.19 -12.90
C ALA A 134 5.60 -1.70 -12.57
N ALA A 135 5.78 -0.85 -13.58
CA ALA A 135 5.62 0.60 -13.45
C ALA A 135 4.20 0.96 -13.00
N TYR A 136 3.18 0.37 -13.64
CA TYR A 136 1.78 0.60 -13.27
C TYR A 136 1.47 0.21 -11.81
N ALA A 137 2.05 -0.90 -11.32
CA ALA A 137 1.95 -1.31 -9.93
C ALA A 137 2.67 -0.36 -8.97
N ASN A 138 3.84 0.16 -9.34
CA ASN A 138 4.56 1.13 -8.51
C ASN A 138 3.77 2.43 -8.33
N VAL A 139 3.00 2.88 -9.33
CA VAL A 139 2.15 4.07 -9.21
C VAL A 139 1.12 3.93 -8.08
N ILE A 140 0.39 2.81 -8.00
CA ILE A 140 -0.58 2.62 -6.91
C ILE A 140 0.06 2.42 -5.54
N ILE A 141 1.27 1.84 -5.50
CA ILE A 141 2.05 1.73 -4.25
C ILE A 141 2.42 3.12 -3.75
N PHE A 142 2.86 4.00 -4.65
CA PHE A 142 3.13 5.40 -4.33
C PHE A 142 1.88 6.13 -3.83
N LEU A 143 0.74 5.97 -4.52
CA LEU A 143 -0.53 6.56 -4.07
C LEU A 143 -0.94 6.03 -2.69
N CYS A 144 -0.78 4.74 -2.42
CA CYS A 144 -1.05 4.13 -1.13
C CYS A 144 -0.18 4.74 -0.02
N ALA A 145 1.13 4.94 -0.27
CA ALA A 145 2.02 5.63 0.67
C ALA A 145 1.54 7.05 0.98
N ARG A 146 1.11 7.81 -0.05
CA ARG A 146 0.54 9.15 0.14
C ARG A 146 -0.74 9.14 0.97
N VAL A 147 -1.64 8.16 0.75
CA VAL A 147 -2.83 7.98 1.58
C VAL A 147 -2.44 7.76 3.04
N ILE A 148 -1.51 6.85 3.30
CA ILE A 148 -1.02 6.56 4.66
C ILE A 148 -0.43 7.81 5.33
N GLN A 149 0.39 8.59 4.61
CA GLN A 149 0.94 9.83 5.14
C GLN A 149 -0.13 10.87 5.48
N LEU A 150 -1.19 10.98 4.69
CA LEU A 150 -2.32 11.86 4.99
C LEU A 150 -3.09 11.36 6.22
N CYS A 151 -3.35 10.06 6.33
CA CYS A 151 -4.01 9.43 7.48
C CYS A 151 -3.24 9.59 8.81
N ALA A 152 -1.92 9.81 8.76
CA ALA A 152 -1.08 9.95 9.94
C ALA A 152 -0.98 11.39 10.50
N ARG A 153 -1.42 12.42 9.75
CA ARG A 153 -1.30 13.84 10.14
C ARG A 153 -2.40 14.35 11.08
N THR A 154 -3.22 13.43 11.58
CA THR A 154 -4.52 13.65 12.23
C THR A 154 -4.47 14.31 13.61
N ASP A 155 -3.33 14.29 14.31
CA ASP A 155 -3.30 14.68 15.73
C ASP A 155 -3.10 16.18 16.00
N THR A 156 -2.66 16.99 15.01
CA THR A 156 -2.40 18.43 15.27
C THR A 156 -2.74 19.40 14.14
N GLU A 157 -2.98 18.93 12.90
CA GLU A 157 -3.26 19.80 11.75
C GLU A 157 -4.67 19.55 11.19
N VAL A 158 -5.38 20.63 10.87
CA VAL A 158 -6.65 20.54 10.13
C VAL A 158 -6.35 19.85 8.81
N MET A 159 -6.91 18.65 8.62
CA MET A 159 -6.64 17.88 7.41
C MET A 159 -7.06 18.66 6.16
N ASP A 160 -6.18 18.70 5.17
CA ASP A 160 -6.45 19.32 3.88
C ASP A 160 -7.47 18.47 3.09
N GLU A 161 -8.74 18.87 3.20
CA GLU A 161 -9.86 18.23 2.50
C GLU A 161 -9.66 18.22 0.98
N ALA A 162 -8.98 19.22 0.40
CA ALA A 162 -8.70 19.24 -1.04
C ALA A 162 -7.66 18.19 -1.42
N ALA A 163 -6.57 18.07 -0.65
CA ALA A 163 -5.57 17.03 -0.84
C ALA A 163 -6.18 15.62 -0.69
N TRP A 164 -7.11 15.46 0.26
CA TRP A 164 -7.84 14.20 0.47
C TRP A 164 -8.68 13.79 -0.75
N HIS A 165 -9.52 14.71 -1.26
CA HIS A 165 -10.31 14.44 -2.45
C HIS A 165 -9.43 14.20 -3.69
N GLN A 166 -8.31 14.93 -3.80
CA GLN A 166 -7.37 14.76 -4.90
C GLN A 166 -6.73 13.36 -4.89
N ILE A 167 -6.29 12.87 -3.72
CA ILE A 167 -5.68 11.54 -3.63
C ILE A 167 -6.72 10.43 -3.88
N ALA A 168 -7.94 10.58 -3.35
CA ALA A 168 -9.02 9.63 -3.61
C ALA A 168 -9.37 9.54 -5.10
N HIS A 169 -9.49 10.69 -5.77
CA HIS A 169 -9.71 10.75 -7.22
C HIS A 169 -8.53 10.13 -7.99
N SER A 170 -7.29 10.31 -7.53
CA SER A 170 -6.11 9.73 -8.19
C SER A 170 -6.08 8.20 -8.09
N VAL A 171 -6.41 7.64 -6.92
CA VAL A 171 -6.52 6.20 -6.69
C VAL A 171 -7.61 5.58 -7.58
N GLU A 172 -8.77 6.25 -7.65
CA GLU A 172 -9.87 5.81 -8.50
C GLU A 172 -9.54 5.92 -9.99
N HIS A 173 -8.94 7.03 -10.42
CA HIS A 173 -8.51 7.22 -11.79
C HIS A 173 -7.53 6.11 -12.22
N TRP A 174 -6.55 5.79 -11.36
CA TRP A 174 -5.63 4.68 -11.59
C TRP A 174 -6.39 3.34 -11.73
N HIS A 175 -7.44 3.09 -10.96
CA HIS A 175 -8.23 1.86 -11.13
C HIS A 175 -8.98 1.83 -12.47
N ARG A 176 -9.60 2.95 -12.86
CA ARG A 176 -10.36 3.05 -14.12
C ARG A 176 -9.46 2.98 -15.36
N ALA A 177 -8.23 3.49 -15.27
CA ALA A 177 -7.28 3.55 -16.38
C ALA A 177 -6.47 2.26 -16.62
N ARG A 178 -6.80 1.16 -15.92
CA ARG A 178 -6.01 -0.08 -15.97
C ARG A 178 -5.88 -0.66 -17.37
N PRO A 179 -4.67 -1.13 -17.76
CA PRO A 179 -4.47 -1.77 -19.04
C PRO A 179 -5.11 -3.16 -19.09
N ILE A 180 -5.24 -3.71 -20.30
CA ILE A 180 -5.93 -4.99 -20.53
C ILE A 180 -5.25 -6.18 -19.83
N SER A 181 -3.92 -6.10 -19.61
CA SER A 181 -3.14 -7.09 -18.86
C SER A 181 -3.57 -7.22 -17.40
N TRP A 182 -4.29 -6.24 -16.87
CA TRP A 182 -4.79 -6.19 -15.50
C TRP A 182 -6.24 -6.66 -15.38
N GLN A 183 -6.83 -7.16 -16.47
CA GLN A 183 -8.13 -7.80 -16.39
C GLN A 183 -7.97 -9.23 -15.87
N PRO A 184 -8.82 -9.65 -14.89
CA PRO A 184 -8.78 -11.01 -14.40
C PRO A 184 -9.22 -11.98 -15.50
N LEU A 185 -8.48 -13.08 -15.66
CA LEU A 185 -8.87 -14.19 -16.54
C LEU A 185 -10.14 -14.89 -16.05
N ARG A 186 -10.29 -14.94 -14.73
CA ARG A 186 -11.43 -15.56 -14.08
C ARG A 186 -11.81 -14.74 -12.87
N TYR A 187 -13.11 -14.55 -12.73
CA TYR A 187 -13.73 -13.96 -11.56
C TYR A 187 -14.72 -14.96 -10.96
N ARG A 188 -14.67 -15.14 -9.64
CA ARG A 188 -15.70 -15.86 -8.89
C ARG A 188 -16.17 -14.98 -7.74
N SER A 189 -17.46 -14.63 -7.71
CA SER A 189 -18.07 -13.81 -6.67
C SER A 189 -18.00 -14.46 -5.30
N ALA A 190 -17.82 -13.70 -4.23
CA ALA A 190 -17.88 -14.22 -2.86
C ALA A 190 -19.16 -15.06 -2.63
N ASP A 191 -19.00 -16.19 -1.96
CA ASP A 191 -20.07 -17.09 -1.57
C ASP A 191 -19.80 -17.67 -0.18
N PRO A 192 -20.36 -17.06 0.88
CA PRO A 192 -20.20 -17.55 2.25
C PRO A 192 -20.78 -18.95 2.48
N ALA A 193 -21.76 -19.40 1.67
CA ALA A 193 -22.34 -20.73 1.82
C ALA A 193 -21.35 -21.83 1.42
N GLU A 194 -20.47 -21.53 0.46
CA GLU A 194 -19.40 -22.41 -0.02
C GLU A 194 -18.06 -22.18 0.71
N ASN A 195 -18.10 -21.60 1.93
CA ASN A 195 -16.92 -21.23 2.72
C ASN A 195 -15.94 -20.30 1.97
N ARG A 196 -16.47 -19.42 1.11
CA ARG A 196 -15.69 -18.49 0.28
C ARG A 196 -16.13 -17.05 0.53
N PRO A 197 -15.74 -16.45 1.67
CA PRO A 197 -16.22 -15.12 2.07
C PRO A 197 -15.72 -13.98 1.17
N PHE A 198 -14.66 -14.21 0.38
CA PHE A 198 -14.07 -13.22 -0.53
C PHE A 198 -14.18 -13.68 -1.99
N PRO A 199 -14.22 -12.74 -2.95
CA PRO A 199 -14.16 -13.10 -4.35
C PRO A 199 -12.78 -13.66 -4.72
N GLU A 200 -12.75 -14.54 -5.72
CA GLU A 200 -11.50 -15.03 -6.31
C GLU A 200 -11.25 -14.34 -7.65
N LEU A 201 -10.05 -13.81 -7.81
CA LEU A 201 -9.58 -13.17 -9.04
C LEU A 201 -8.33 -13.91 -9.52
N TRP A 202 -8.34 -14.35 -10.77
CA TRP A 202 -7.19 -15.03 -11.38
C TRP A 202 -6.51 -14.08 -12.34
N MET A 203 -5.30 -13.66 -12.00
CA MET A 203 -4.54 -12.66 -12.75
C MET A 203 -3.37 -13.32 -13.48
N MET A 204 -3.05 -12.82 -14.67
CA MET A 204 -1.87 -13.29 -15.42
C MET A 204 -0.56 -12.70 -14.90
N SER A 205 -0.59 -11.46 -14.42
CA SER A 205 0.59 -10.66 -14.13
C SER A 205 0.80 -10.52 -12.61
N PRO A 206 1.94 -10.97 -12.05
CA PRO A 206 2.22 -10.81 -10.62
C PRO A 206 2.21 -9.34 -10.13
N PRO A 207 2.78 -8.36 -10.87
CA PRO A 207 2.63 -6.95 -10.51
C PRO A 207 1.17 -6.49 -10.45
N ALA A 208 0.29 -7.05 -11.27
CA ALA A 208 -1.14 -6.74 -11.23
C ALA A 208 -1.81 -7.21 -9.94
N VAL A 209 -1.44 -8.41 -9.45
CA VAL A 209 -1.90 -8.91 -8.15
C VAL A 209 -1.49 -7.96 -7.03
N VAL A 210 -0.20 -7.60 -6.99
CA VAL A 210 0.35 -6.69 -5.97
C VAL A 210 -0.33 -5.32 -6.06
N GLY A 211 -0.44 -4.74 -7.26
CA GLY A 211 -1.07 -3.44 -7.44
C GLY A 211 -2.53 -3.42 -7.00
N LEU A 212 -3.31 -4.48 -7.26
CA LEU A 212 -4.67 -4.60 -6.76
C LEU A 212 -4.73 -4.69 -5.23
N GLN A 213 -3.79 -5.39 -4.59
CA GLN A 213 -3.70 -5.42 -3.12
C GLN A 213 -3.51 -4.01 -2.55
N TYR A 214 -2.56 -3.25 -3.09
CA TYR A 214 -2.32 -1.86 -2.66
C TYR A 214 -3.49 -0.92 -3.00
N TYR A 215 -4.19 -1.14 -4.11
CA TYR A 215 -5.41 -0.40 -4.43
C TYR A 215 -6.50 -0.62 -3.37
N HIS A 216 -6.80 -1.88 -3.05
CA HIS A 216 -7.82 -2.20 -2.06
C HIS A 216 -7.41 -1.72 -0.66
N ALA A 217 -6.12 -1.81 -0.30
CA ALA A 217 -5.59 -1.22 0.93
C ALA A 217 -5.82 0.30 0.96
N SER A 218 -5.55 1.01 -0.14
CA SER A 218 -5.80 2.46 -0.25
C SER A 218 -7.28 2.79 -0.06
N CYS A 219 -8.18 1.99 -0.66
CA CYS A 219 -9.62 2.16 -0.47
C CYS A 219 -10.05 1.98 0.98
N ILE A 220 -9.47 1.00 1.67
CA ILE A 220 -9.73 0.76 3.10
C ILE A 220 -9.27 1.96 3.92
N PHE A 221 -8.05 2.45 3.73
CA PHE A 221 -7.54 3.61 4.46
C PHE A 221 -8.39 4.84 4.23
N LEU A 222 -8.68 5.18 2.97
CA LEU A 222 -9.55 6.30 2.62
C LEU A 222 -10.93 6.19 3.31
N THR A 223 -11.59 5.02 3.21
CA THR A 223 -12.92 4.85 3.81
C THR A 223 -12.87 4.91 5.34
N SER A 224 -11.87 4.28 5.96
CA SER A 224 -11.74 4.24 7.43
C SER A 224 -11.42 5.60 8.05
N SER A 225 -10.72 6.45 7.31
CA SER A 225 -10.34 7.78 7.79
C SER A 225 -11.44 8.81 7.57
N ASP A 226 -12.26 8.69 6.52
CA ASP A 226 -13.40 9.61 6.22
C ASP A 226 -14.32 9.86 7.43
N GLY A 227 -14.50 8.85 8.30
CA GLY A 227 -15.34 8.95 9.51
C GLY A 227 -14.70 9.64 10.72
N HIS A 228 -13.38 9.88 10.74
CA HIS A 228 -12.68 10.47 11.89
C HIS A 228 -12.77 12.01 11.95
N TRP A 229 -13.25 12.65 10.88
CA TRP A 229 -13.26 14.11 10.73
C TRP A 229 -14.50 14.81 11.24
N GLN A 230 -15.56 14.05 11.53
CA GLN A 230 -16.75 14.60 12.16
C GLN A 230 -16.56 14.49 13.68
N THR A 231 -16.64 15.61 14.40
CA THR A 231 -16.69 15.62 15.87
C THR A 231 -17.95 14.89 16.32
N VAL A 232 -17.80 13.60 16.58
CA VAL A 232 -18.90 12.65 16.66
C VAL A 232 -18.73 11.86 17.95
N SER A 233 -19.83 11.71 18.70
CA SER A 233 -19.84 10.93 19.96
C SER A 233 -19.30 9.51 19.72
N ASP A 234 -18.61 8.92 20.71
CA ASP A 234 -18.08 7.54 20.63
C ASP A 234 -19.11 6.51 20.11
N TYR A 235 -20.39 6.70 20.43
CA TYR A 235 -21.48 5.86 19.92
C TYR A 235 -21.70 6.02 18.41
N GLU A 236 -21.71 7.26 17.91
CA GLU A 236 -21.87 7.54 16.50
C GLU A 236 -20.60 7.18 15.72
N LEU A 237 -19.42 7.25 16.34
CA LEU A 237 -18.14 6.80 15.77
C LEU A 237 -18.13 5.25 15.63
N ALA A 238 -18.67 4.53 16.62
CA ALA A 238 -18.91 3.08 16.51
C ALA A 238 -19.96 2.74 15.43
N ARG A 239 -21.00 3.57 15.27
CA ARG A 239 -22.00 3.40 14.20
C ARG A 239 -21.39 3.66 12.81
N LEU A 240 -20.55 4.68 12.66
CA LEU A 240 -19.82 4.98 11.43
C LEU A 240 -18.84 3.85 11.08
N ARG A 241 -18.07 3.34 12.05
CA ARG A 241 -17.23 2.15 11.87
C ARG A 241 -18.00 0.95 11.35
N ARG A 242 -19.23 0.71 11.84
CA ARG A 242 -20.10 -0.37 11.33
C ARG A 242 -20.49 -0.16 9.87
N VAL A 243 -20.74 1.08 9.45
CA VAL A 243 -21.06 1.44 8.06
C VAL A 243 -19.82 1.36 7.17
N ASP A 244 -18.66 1.74 7.69
CA ASP A 244 -17.36 1.63 7.02
C ASP A 244 -16.96 0.16 6.86
N GLU A 245 -17.17 -0.69 7.87
CA GLU A 245 -16.98 -2.15 7.77
C GLU A 245 -17.81 -2.73 6.62
N VAL A 246 -19.09 -2.36 6.52
CA VAL A 246 -19.96 -2.79 5.40
C VAL A 246 -19.48 -2.23 4.07
N SER A 247 -18.96 -1.00 4.05
CA SER A 247 -18.43 -0.36 2.85
C SER A 247 -17.09 -0.97 2.41
N ILE A 248 -16.22 -1.34 3.35
CA ILE A 248 -14.95 -2.05 3.14
C ILE A 248 -15.24 -3.46 2.59
N VAL A 249 -16.21 -4.17 3.16
CA VAL A 249 -16.70 -5.45 2.62
C VAL A 249 -17.25 -5.26 1.20
N SER A 250 -17.90 -4.12 0.92
CA SER A 250 -18.40 -3.80 -0.42
C SER A 250 -17.29 -3.40 -1.41
N ALA A 251 -16.21 -2.77 -0.95
CA ALA A 251 -15.04 -2.39 -1.74
C ALA A 251 -14.12 -3.58 -2.04
N THR A 252 -14.16 -4.60 -1.19
CA THR A 252 -13.52 -5.90 -1.43
C THR A 252 -14.40 -6.86 -2.23
N SER A 253 -15.71 -6.58 -2.38
CA SER A 253 -16.63 -7.37 -3.21
C SER A 253 -17.03 -6.63 -4.50
N VAL A 254 -16.38 -7.00 -5.61
CA VAL A 254 -16.75 -6.53 -6.96
C VAL A 254 -18.05 -7.24 -7.38
N THR A 255 -19.20 -6.55 -7.41
CA THR A 255 -20.43 -7.15 -7.95
C THR A 255 -20.55 -6.87 -9.45
N PRO A 256 -20.81 -7.87 -10.31
CA PRO A 256 -21.15 -7.62 -11.72
C PRO A 256 -22.41 -6.76 -11.82
N THR A 257 -22.40 -5.73 -12.64
CA THR A 257 -23.62 -5.03 -13.07
C THR A 257 -24.21 -5.76 -14.26
N ASP A 258 -25.26 -6.54 -14.05
CA ASP A 258 -26.08 -7.07 -15.13
C ASP A 258 -26.89 -5.93 -15.74
N SER A 259 -26.50 -5.48 -16.94
CA SER A 259 -27.40 -4.76 -17.84
C SER A 259 -27.57 -5.60 -19.09
N ILE A 260 -28.73 -6.26 -19.18
CA ILE A 260 -29.18 -6.95 -20.38
C ILE A 260 -29.71 -5.87 -21.33
N GLU A 261 -28.92 -5.49 -22.33
CA GLU A 261 -29.43 -4.95 -23.58
C GLU A 261 -28.87 -5.72 -24.76
N ASN A 262 -29.79 -6.17 -25.61
CA ASN A 262 -29.56 -7.10 -26.71
C ASN A 262 -28.43 -6.65 -27.65
N ASN A 263 -27.56 -7.61 -27.96
CA ASN A 263 -26.71 -7.67 -29.15
C ASN A 263 -25.38 -6.89 -29.21
N ARG A 264 -24.70 -6.72 -28.08
CA ARG A 264 -23.23 -6.59 -28.01
C ARG A 264 -22.73 -7.09 -26.66
N ILE A 265 -21.93 -8.16 -26.63
CA ILE A 265 -21.26 -8.58 -25.39
C ILE A 265 -20.14 -7.58 -25.11
N THR A 266 -20.46 -6.52 -24.36
CA THR A 266 -19.49 -5.72 -23.62
C THR A 266 -19.41 -6.30 -22.21
N PHE A 267 -18.26 -6.86 -21.83
CA PHE A 267 -17.96 -7.21 -20.44
C PHE A 267 -17.77 -5.92 -19.65
N GLY A 268 -18.86 -5.35 -19.15
CA GLY A 268 -18.82 -4.25 -18.18
C GLY A 268 -18.68 -4.82 -16.77
N TYR A 269 -17.48 -4.72 -16.18
CA TYR A 269 -17.33 -4.86 -14.74
C TYR A 269 -17.99 -3.64 -14.08
N GLY A 270 -18.91 -3.88 -13.15
CA GLY A 270 -19.60 -2.82 -12.43
C GLY A 270 -18.62 -2.04 -11.55
N ASP A 271 -18.12 -0.92 -12.08
CA ASP A 271 -17.30 0.03 -11.33
C ASP A 271 -18.15 0.69 -10.25
N ARG A 272 -17.95 0.28 -9.00
CA ARG A 272 -18.39 1.09 -7.85
C ARG A 272 -17.30 2.12 -7.57
N PRO A 273 -17.63 3.43 -7.60
CA PRO A 273 -16.65 4.45 -7.28
C PRO A 273 -16.16 4.31 -5.85
N CYS A 274 -14.98 4.86 -5.56
CA CYS A 274 -14.47 4.91 -4.19
C CYS A 274 -15.57 5.47 -3.25
N PRO A 275 -15.76 4.90 -2.03
CA PRO A 275 -16.89 5.27 -1.16
C PRO A 275 -17.03 6.78 -0.89
N VAL A 276 -15.91 7.53 -0.96
CA VAL A 276 -15.84 8.99 -0.85
C VAL A 276 -16.78 9.71 -1.84
N GLU A 277 -16.88 9.25 -3.11
CA GLU A 277 -17.76 9.87 -4.12
C GLU A 277 -19.26 9.67 -3.80
N ARG A 278 -19.64 8.64 -3.04
CA ARG A 278 -21.05 8.39 -2.69
C ARG A 278 -21.60 9.44 -1.72
N ASN A 279 -20.78 9.99 -0.84
CA ASN A 279 -21.22 10.97 0.15
C ASN A 279 -21.32 12.40 -0.42
N GLY A 280 -20.63 12.71 -1.52
CA GLY A 280 -20.68 14.03 -2.16
C GLY A 280 -22.03 14.39 -2.82
N ARG A 281 -22.92 13.42 -3.08
CA ARG A 281 -24.18 13.64 -3.82
C ARG A 281 -25.44 13.79 -2.97
N LYS A 282 -25.35 13.79 -1.63
CA LYS A 282 -26.50 14.04 -0.73
C LYS A 282 -26.40 15.41 -0.04
N ARG A 283 -26.28 16.49 -0.80
CA ARG A 283 -26.83 17.80 -0.37
C ARG A 283 -28.20 17.97 -1.02
N ILE A 284 -29.22 17.38 -0.39
CA ILE A 284 -30.61 17.66 -0.72
C ILE A 284 -30.90 19.07 -0.22
N LEU A 285 -31.13 19.98 -1.18
CA LEU A 285 -31.73 21.29 -0.99
C LEU A 285 -33.07 21.12 -0.24
N HIS A 286 -33.09 21.37 1.07
CA HIS A 286 -34.34 21.62 1.77
C HIS A 286 -34.67 23.10 1.65
N GLY A 287 -35.72 23.37 0.88
CA GLY A 287 -36.25 24.68 0.58
C GLY A 287 -36.75 25.43 1.82
N VAL A 288 -36.52 26.73 1.78
CA VAL A 288 -37.12 27.73 2.65
C VAL A 288 -38.63 27.80 2.35
N PRO A 289 -39.54 27.67 3.33
CA PRO A 289 -40.91 28.11 3.16
C PRO A 289 -40.98 29.60 3.47
N LEU A 290 -41.12 30.40 2.41
CA LEU A 290 -41.58 31.78 2.48
C LEU A 290 -43.10 31.78 2.68
N GLY A 291 -43.54 32.41 3.78
CA GLY A 291 -44.80 33.14 3.86
C GLY A 291 -46.00 32.39 4.44
N THR A 292 -46.53 32.89 5.56
CA THR A 292 -47.86 33.53 5.54
C THR A 292 -47.94 34.57 6.65
N SER A 293 -48.20 35.81 6.26
CA SER A 293 -48.71 36.86 7.13
C SER A 293 -50.23 36.74 7.25
N MET A 294 -50.74 36.65 8.47
CA MET A 294 -51.85 37.46 9.01
C MET A 294 -52.03 37.13 10.48
#